data_AF-A0A954GT92-F1
#
_entry.id   AF-A0A954GT92-F1
#
_cell.length_a   1.000
_cell.length_b   1.000
_cell.length_c   1.000
_cell.angle_alpha   90.00
_cell.angle_beta   90.00
_cell.angle_gamma   90.00
#
_symmetry.space_group_name_H-M   'P 1'
#
loop_
_entity.id
_entity.type
_entity.pdbx_description
1 polymer ?
#
loop_
_entity_poly.entity_id
_entity_poly.type
_entity_poly.pdbx_seq_one_letter_code
_entity_poly.pdbx_strand_id
1 'polypeptide(L)'
;MTGSAPAPDAADDDGSAEPMLPPIDENAETTRDPMEMVASTFMEELRTGKRPSVDDFAHRFPQQAEEIRDLLPMLIALEDVKAKHELDSVKQPLPQQLEIEQLGEYKILREIGRGGMGVVFEALYEKINRRV
;
A
#
# COMPACT_ATOMS: atom_id res chain seq x y z
N MET A 1 -44.07 -62.28 -0.70
CA MET A 1 -42.63 -62.58 -0.58
C MET A 1 -41.92 -61.89 -1.74
N THR A 2 -41.38 -60.68 -1.54
CA THR A 2 -39.97 -60.41 -1.16
C THR A 2 -39.02 -60.86 -2.27
N GLY A 3 -38.19 -60.05 -2.93
CA GLY A 3 -37.74 -58.67 -2.78
C GLY A 3 -36.44 -58.61 -3.61
N SER A 4 -36.24 -57.59 -4.44
CA SER A 4 -34.94 -57.34 -5.08
C SER A 4 -34.81 -55.86 -5.41
N ALA A 5 -33.59 -55.33 -5.18
CA ALA A 5 -33.17 -53.94 -4.94
C ALA A 5 -33.37 -53.47 -3.48
N PRO A 6 -32.40 -52.79 -2.80
CA PRO A 6 -31.40 -51.81 -3.30
C PRO A 6 -29.93 -52.18 -2.90
N ALA A 7 -28.83 -51.54 -3.32
CA ALA A 7 -28.49 -50.12 -3.17
C ALA A 7 -27.38 -49.64 -4.14
N PRO A 8 -27.34 -48.32 -4.40
CA PRO A 8 -26.29 -47.65 -5.16
C PRO A 8 -25.11 -47.29 -4.26
N ASP A 9 -23.89 -47.45 -4.77
CA ASP A 9 -22.71 -46.82 -4.19
C ASP A 9 -21.83 -46.33 -5.34
N ALA A 10 -22.02 -45.07 -5.69
CA ALA A 10 -21.12 -44.26 -6.50
C ALA A 10 -21.85 -42.95 -6.83
N ALA A 11 -21.57 -41.92 -6.04
CA ALA A 11 -21.25 -40.61 -6.56
C ALA A 11 -20.80 -39.78 -5.37
N ASP A 12 -19.49 -39.80 -5.16
CA ASP A 12 -18.77 -38.83 -4.36
C ASP A 12 -19.28 -37.41 -4.65
N ASP A 13 -19.64 -36.80 -3.53
CA ASP A 13 -19.64 -35.38 -3.26
C ASP A 13 -18.30 -34.76 -3.71
N ASP A 14 -18.33 -33.97 -4.79
CA ASP A 14 -17.44 -32.82 -4.93
C ASP A 14 -18.21 -31.72 -5.68
N GLY A 15 -19.22 -31.19 -5.00
CA GLY A 15 -19.76 -29.87 -5.32
C GLY A 15 -18.79 -28.80 -4.81
N SER A 16 -17.58 -28.76 -5.35
CA SER A 16 -16.68 -27.62 -5.21
C SER A 16 -17.32 -26.43 -5.94
N ALA A 17 -18.26 -25.77 -5.26
CA ALA A 17 -18.73 -24.46 -5.64
C ALA A 17 -17.51 -23.54 -5.56
N GLU A 18 -16.90 -23.25 -6.72
CA GLU A 18 -15.97 -22.14 -6.82
C GLU A 18 -16.65 -20.91 -6.20
N PRO A 19 -16.01 -20.23 -5.23
CA PRO A 19 -16.57 -19.01 -4.69
C PRO A 19 -16.63 -18.02 -5.86
N MET A 20 -17.84 -17.80 -6.35
CA MET A 20 -18.17 -16.76 -7.30
C MET A 20 -17.66 -15.46 -6.68
N LEU A 21 -16.48 -15.02 -7.11
CA LEU A 21 -16.04 -13.65 -6.90
C LEU A 21 -17.20 -12.78 -7.39
N PRO A 22 -17.70 -11.82 -6.58
CA PRO A 22 -18.69 -10.89 -7.08
C PRO A 22 -18.13 -10.29 -8.38
N PRO A 23 -18.98 -10.02 -9.40
CA PRO A 23 -18.51 -9.32 -10.58
C PRO A 23 -17.77 -8.08 -10.08
N ILE A 24 -16.47 -8.04 -10.34
CA ILE A 24 -15.73 -6.80 -10.25
C ILE A 24 -16.52 -5.85 -11.13
N ASP A 25 -17.17 -4.87 -10.52
CA ASP A 25 -17.84 -3.82 -11.25
C ASP A 25 -16.71 -3.04 -11.94
N GLU A 26 -16.29 -3.51 -13.11
CA GLU A 26 -15.32 -2.89 -14.02
C GLU A 26 -15.84 -1.53 -14.55
N ASN A 27 -17.03 -1.11 -14.08
CA ASN A 27 -17.68 0.14 -14.42
C ASN A 27 -17.75 1.12 -13.23
N ALA A 28 -16.94 0.93 -12.17
CA ALA A 28 -16.54 2.05 -11.33
C ALA A 28 -15.68 2.99 -12.17
N GLU A 29 -16.35 3.88 -12.91
CA GLU A 29 -15.77 5.01 -13.62
C GLU A 29 -14.68 5.61 -12.74
N THR A 30 -13.43 5.35 -13.13
CA THR A 30 -12.21 5.88 -12.51
C THR A 30 -12.08 7.38 -12.80
N THR A 31 -13.16 8.12 -12.59
CA THR A 31 -13.08 9.56 -12.41
C THR A 31 -12.50 9.73 -11.03
N ARG A 32 -11.15 9.71 -10.93
CA ARG A 32 -10.43 10.09 -9.71
C ARG A 32 -11.13 11.31 -9.15
N ASP A 33 -11.49 11.24 -7.87
CA ASP A 33 -12.15 12.35 -7.20
C ASP A 33 -11.32 13.61 -7.45
N PRO A 34 -11.93 14.71 -7.92
CA PRO A 34 -11.18 15.89 -8.31
C PRO A 34 -10.38 16.46 -7.15
N MET A 35 -10.84 16.28 -5.90
CA MET A 35 -10.08 16.67 -4.72
C MET A 35 -8.89 15.74 -4.47
N GLU A 36 -9.06 14.44 -4.67
CA GLU A 36 -7.95 13.47 -4.55
C GLU A 36 -6.83 13.79 -5.55
N MET A 37 -7.19 14.21 -6.77
CA MET A 37 -6.22 14.64 -7.78
C MET A 37 -5.47 15.90 -7.32
N VAL A 38 -6.19 16.92 -6.82
CA VAL A 38 -5.59 18.15 -6.31
C VAL A 38 -4.66 17.88 -5.12
N ALA A 39 -5.10 17.10 -4.15
CA ALA A 39 -4.31 16.72 -2.98
C ALA A 39 -3.04 15.95 -3.38
N SER A 40 -3.17 15.01 -4.32
CA SER A 40 -2.02 14.23 -4.83
C SER A 40 -0.99 15.11 -5.52
N THR A 41 -1.43 16.00 -6.42
CA THR A 41 -0.54 16.95 -7.10
C THR A 41 0.14 17.90 -6.11
N PHE A 42 -0.61 18.43 -5.15
CA PHE A 42 -0.06 19.31 -4.13
C PHE A 42 1.00 18.63 -3.25
N MET A 43 0.73 17.39 -2.83
CA MET A 43 1.67 16.59 -2.04
C MET A 43 2.92 16.20 -2.84
N GLU A 44 2.80 15.94 -4.14
CA GLU A 44 3.94 15.70 -5.01
C GLU A 44 4.84 16.95 -5.13
N GLU A 45 4.24 18.13 -5.28
CA GLU A 45 5.00 19.38 -5.30
C GLU A 45 5.70 19.64 -3.96
N LEU A 46 5.04 19.41 -2.83
CA LEU A 46 5.68 19.50 -1.50
C LEU A 46 6.87 18.54 -1.36
N ARG A 47 6.72 17.28 -1.80
CA ARG A 47 7.78 16.27 -1.73
C ARG A 47 8.98 16.57 -2.63
N THR A 48 8.76 17.24 -3.75
CA THR A 48 9.84 17.70 -4.64
C THR A 48 10.54 18.96 -4.10
N GLY A 49 10.14 19.45 -2.93
CA GLY A 49 10.74 20.61 -2.26
C GLY A 49 10.18 21.95 -2.71
N LYS A 50 9.15 21.96 -3.56
CA LYS A 50 8.41 23.19 -3.86
C LYS A 50 7.50 23.54 -2.68
N ARG A 51 7.21 24.82 -2.51
CA ARG A 51 6.23 25.32 -1.53
C ARG A 51 5.04 25.93 -2.25
N PRO A 52 4.14 25.09 -2.82
CA PRO A 52 2.91 25.58 -3.41
C PRO A 52 2.06 26.29 -2.36
N SER A 53 1.49 27.44 -2.72
CA SER A 53 0.56 28.17 -1.87
C SER A 53 -0.84 27.57 -1.98
N VAL A 54 -1.52 27.43 -0.85
CA VAL A 54 -2.91 26.96 -0.79
C VAL A 54 -3.84 27.89 -1.58
N ASP A 55 -3.60 29.20 -1.52
CA ASP A 55 -4.46 30.18 -2.18
C ASP A 55 -4.29 30.17 -3.71
N ASP A 56 -3.06 29.95 -4.21
CA ASP A 56 -2.79 29.75 -5.64
C ASP A 56 -3.51 28.50 -6.17
N PHE A 57 -3.53 27.42 -5.38
CA PHE A 57 -4.28 26.21 -5.73
C PHE A 57 -5.80 26.45 -5.70
N ALA A 58 -6.30 27.17 -4.70
CA ALA A 58 -7.72 27.54 -4.63
C ALA A 58 -8.15 28.43 -5.81
N HIS A 59 -7.26 29.28 -6.32
CA HIS A 59 -7.52 30.10 -7.50
C HIS A 59 -7.51 29.29 -8.81
N ARG A 60 -6.66 28.26 -8.93
CA ARG A 60 -6.63 27.36 -10.10
C ARG A 60 -7.83 26.40 -10.13
N PHE A 61 -8.37 26.04 -8.97
CA PHE A 61 -9.46 25.08 -8.80
C PHE A 61 -10.62 25.72 -8.02
N PRO A 62 -11.37 26.65 -8.63
CA PRO A 62 -12.42 27.41 -7.93
C PRO A 62 -13.55 26.52 -7.39
N GLN A 63 -13.79 25.36 -8.02
CA GLN A 63 -14.84 24.41 -7.60
C GLN A 63 -14.49 23.68 -6.30
N GLN A 64 -13.20 23.47 -6.02
CA GLN A 64 -12.69 22.83 -4.81
C GLN A 64 -12.09 23.84 -3.84
N ALA A 65 -12.26 25.14 -4.07
CA ALA A 65 -11.51 26.19 -3.38
C ALA A 65 -11.75 26.23 -1.85
N GLU A 66 -12.96 25.92 -1.39
CA GLU A 66 -13.25 25.81 0.05
C GLU A 66 -12.57 24.57 0.64
N GLU A 67 -12.71 23.42 -0.01
CA GLU A 67 -12.13 22.16 0.44
C GLU A 67 -10.60 22.18 0.41
N ILE A 68 -10.01 22.85 -0.57
CA ILE A 68 -8.57 23.14 -0.67
C ILE A 68 -8.09 23.96 0.53
N ARG A 69 -8.84 25.00 0.90
CA ARG A 69 -8.49 25.87 2.03
C ARG A 69 -8.63 25.18 3.39
N ASP A 70 -9.43 24.12 3.47
CA ASP A 70 -9.59 23.31 4.68
C ASP A 70 -8.56 22.16 4.73
N LEU A 71 -8.45 21.36 3.67
CA LEU A 71 -7.66 20.13 3.66
C LEU A 71 -6.15 20.36 3.44
N LEU A 72 -5.75 21.25 2.52
CA LEU A 72 -4.33 21.40 2.19
C LEU A 72 -3.49 21.91 3.38
N PRO A 73 -3.94 22.89 4.20
CA PRO A 73 -3.18 23.29 5.40
C PRO A 73 -2.93 22.14 6.38
N MET A 74 -3.91 21.23 6.54
CA MET A 74 -3.73 20.04 7.37
C MET A 74 -2.68 19.10 6.80
N LEU A 75 -2.66 18.91 5.48
CA LEU A 75 -1.65 18.10 4.80
C LEU A 75 -0.23 18.70 4.92
N ILE A 76 -0.09 20.02 4.80
CA ILE A 76 1.20 20.72 5.01
C ILE A 76 1.70 20.44 6.44
N ALA A 77 0.84 20.63 7.44
CA ALA A 77 1.21 20.43 8.83
C ALA A 77 1.67 18.99 9.11
N LEU A 78 0.98 18.01 8.51
CA LEU A 78 1.33 16.59 8.65
C LEU A 78 2.68 16.27 7.99
N GLU A 79 2.94 16.81 6.79
CA GLU A 79 4.22 16.64 6.09
C GLU A 79 5.38 17.33 6.85
N ASP A 80 5.16 18.50 7.44
CA ASP A 80 6.16 19.20 8.27
C ASP A 80 6.54 18.37 9.51
N VAL A 81 5.56 17.74 10.16
CA VAL A 81 5.80 16.84 11.31
C VAL A 81 6.58 15.61 10.86
N LYS A 82 6.21 15.02 9.71
CA LYS A 82 6.91 13.87 9.14
C LYS A 82 8.36 14.21 8.80
N ALA A 83 8.60 15.33 8.12
CA ALA A 83 9.95 15.80 7.78
C ALA A 83 10.81 16.02 9.03
N LYS A 84 10.24 16.58 10.11
CA LYS A 84 10.92 16.72 11.40
C LYS A 84 11.25 15.37 12.01
N HIS A 85 10.31 14.42 11.99
CA HIS A 85 10.55 13.08 12.52
C HIS A 85 11.59 12.29 11.72
N GLU A 86 11.65 12.47 10.39
CA GLU A 86 12.69 11.89 9.55
C GLU A 86 14.07 12.50 9.86
N LEU A 87 14.15 13.83 10.00
CA LEU A 87 15.39 14.50 10.43
C LEU A 87 15.84 14.05 11.83
N ASP A 88 14.92 13.89 12.77
CA ASP A 88 15.23 13.34 14.10
C ASP A 88 15.65 11.87 14.02
N SER A 89 15.02 11.06 13.16
CA SER A 89 15.39 9.65 12.94
C SER A 89 16.77 9.50 12.30
N VAL A 90 17.20 10.45 11.46
CA VAL A 90 18.55 10.50 10.87
C VAL A 90 19.58 11.03 11.87
N LYS A 91 19.17 11.92 12.79
CA LYS A 91 20.04 12.47 13.84
C LYS A 91 20.18 11.59 15.07
N GLN A 92 19.22 10.70 15.32
CA GLN A 92 19.40 9.61 16.28
C GLN A 92 20.45 8.66 15.69
N PRO A 93 21.59 8.44 16.35
CA PRO A 93 22.41 7.30 16.01
C PRO A 93 21.55 6.08 16.31
N LEU A 94 20.96 5.46 15.27
CA LEU A 94 20.42 4.13 15.41
C LEU A 94 21.54 3.25 16.00
N PRO A 95 21.23 2.32 16.93
CA PRO A 95 22.19 1.29 17.26
C PRO A 95 22.66 0.70 15.93
N GLN A 96 23.97 0.72 15.70
CA GLN A 96 24.62 0.49 14.40
C GLN A 96 24.33 -0.89 13.78
N GLN A 97 23.48 -1.70 14.40
CA GLN A 97 23.13 -3.03 13.96
C GLN A 97 21.80 -3.45 14.61
N LEU A 98 20.69 -3.21 13.91
CA LEU A 98 19.73 -4.30 13.82
C LEU A 98 20.41 -5.32 12.91
N GLU A 99 21.22 -6.19 13.51
CA GLU A 99 22.01 -7.24 12.85
C GLU A 99 21.07 -8.36 12.40
N ILE A 100 20.03 -7.99 11.65
CA ILE A 100 19.13 -8.94 11.00
C ILE A 100 19.85 -9.33 9.73
N GLU A 101 20.84 -10.22 9.85
CA GLU A 101 21.58 -10.73 8.69
C GLU A 101 20.74 -11.73 7.88
N GLN A 102 19.75 -12.37 8.52
CA GLN A 102 18.93 -13.40 7.89
C GLN A 102 17.49 -13.39 8.43
N LEU A 103 16.53 -13.43 7.51
CA LEU A 103 15.11 -13.60 7.78
C LEU A 103 14.64 -14.90 7.12
N GLY A 104 14.67 -16.00 7.88
CA GLY A 104 14.36 -17.33 7.37
C GLY A 104 15.37 -17.76 6.32
N GLU A 105 14.94 -17.87 5.06
CA GLU A 105 15.80 -18.25 3.92
C GLU A 105 16.24 -17.06 3.06
N TYR A 106 15.95 -15.85 3.53
CA TYR A 106 16.34 -14.60 2.89
C TYR A 106 17.48 -13.96 3.68
N LYS A 107 18.65 -13.83 3.05
CA LYS A 107 19.80 -13.10 3.59
C LYS A 107 19.62 -11.61 3.32
N ILE A 108 19.56 -10.79 4.34
CA ILE A 108 19.39 -9.35 4.18
C ILE A 108 20.71 -8.74 3.68
N LEU A 109 20.64 -7.99 2.57
CA LEU A 109 21.79 -7.37 1.93
C LEU A 109 21.98 -5.92 2.40
N ARG A 110 20.91 -5.11 2.36
CA ARG A 110 20.90 -3.71 2.81
C ARG A 110 19.49 -3.15 2.92
N GLU A 111 19.35 -2.08 3.68
CA GLU A 111 18.16 -1.24 3.66
C GLU A 111 18.07 -0.48 2.32
N ILE A 112 16.92 -0.58 1.64
CA ILE A 112 16.66 0.12 0.36
C ILE A 112 15.64 1.25 0.48
N GLY A 113 14.93 1.35 1.60
CA GLY A 113 14.01 2.46 1.84
C GLY A 113 13.40 2.41 3.23
N ARG A 114 13.09 3.59 3.77
CA ARG A 114 12.43 3.78 5.07
C ARG A 114 11.26 4.72 4.91
N GLY A 115 10.13 4.40 5.54
CA GLY A 115 8.94 5.22 5.49
C GLY A 115 8.02 4.99 6.68
N GLY A 116 6.86 5.66 6.68
CA GLY A 116 5.90 5.64 7.80
C GLY A 116 5.31 4.26 8.14
N MET A 117 5.46 3.27 7.26
CA MET A 117 4.98 1.89 7.48
C MET A 117 6.10 0.89 7.83
N GLY A 118 7.37 1.33 7.88
CA GLY A 118 8.49 0.46 8.23
C GLY A 118 9.73 0.65 7.35
N VAL A 119 10.61 -0.36 7.42
CA VAL A 119 11.90 -0.40 6.72
C VAL A 119 11.86 -1.51 5.67
N VAL A 120 12.30 -1.19 4.45
CA VAL A 120 12.39 -2.12 3.33
C VAL A 120 13.83 -2.54 3.16
N PHE A 121 14.06 -3.85 3.13
CA PHE A 121 15.37 -4.44 2.91
C PHE A 121 15.44 -5.15 1.57
N GLU A 122 16.58 -5.00 0.88
CA GLU A 122 17.00 -5.91 -0.17
C GLU A 122 17.49 -7.19 0.48
N ALA A 123 17.03 -8.34 -0.02
CA ALA A 123 17.41 -9.65 0.51
C ALA A 123 17.63 -10.67 -0.62
N LEU A 124 18.57 -11.60 -0.41
CA LEU A 124 18.87 -12.71 -1.29
C LEU A 124 18.19 -13.99 -0.77
N TYR A 125 17.39 -14.66 -1.59
CA TYR A 125 16.82 -15.97 -1.26
C TYR A 125 17.83 -17.08 -1.56
N GLU A 126 18.34 -17.78 -0.54
CA GLU A 126 19.43 -18.77 -0.70
C GLU A 126 18.93 -20.21 -0.97
N LYS A 127 17.61 -20.45 -1.09
CA LYS A 127 17.09 -21.80 -1.33
C LYS A 127 16.83 -22.11 -2.81
N ILE A 128 17.82 -22.66 -3.50
CA ILE A 128 17.60 -23.50 -4.68
C ILE A 128 18.29 -24.85 -4.44
N ASN A 129 17.50 -25.82 -3.96
CA ASN A 129 17.89 -27.23 -3.87
C ASN A 129 16.94 -28.05 -4.75
N ARG A 130 17.16 -28.03 -6.07
CA ARG A 130 16.56 -29.04 -6.94
C ARG A 130 17.61 -29.61 -7.88
N ARG A 131 17.81 -30.93 -7.74
CA ARG A 131 18.58 -31.78 -8.65
C ARG A 131 17.59 -32.33 -9.69
N VAL A 132 17.92 -32.21 -10.97
CA VAL A 132 17.37 -33.00 -12.08
C VAL A 132 18.53 -33.50 -12.92
#